data_AF-A0A6J5ZJ99-F1
#
_entry.id   AF-A0A6J5ZJ99-F1
#
_cell.length_a   1.000
_cell.length_b   1.000
_cell.length_c   1.000
_cell.angle_alpha   90.00
_cell.angle_beta   90.00
_cell.angle_gamma   90.00
#
_symmetry.space_group_name_H-M   'P 1'
#
loop_
_entity.id
_entity.type
_entity.pdbx_description
1 polymer ?
#
loop_
_entity_poly.entity_id
_entity_poly.type
_entity_poly.pdbx_seq_one_letter_code
_entity_poly.pdbx_strand_id
1 'polypeptide(L)'
;MPFCIAAAVSLLGFTVEEAVRAATLGGAQALGREDIGRVSVGARADFALLSTPSYIHLAYRPGVNIVSKTYKAGMAVTQWQK
;
A
#
# COMPACT_ATOMS: atom_id res chain seq x y z
N MET A 1 -5.65 -1.99 4.96
CA MET A 1 -4.17 -2.08 4.86
C MET A 1 -3.40 -1.43 6.00
N PRO A 2 -3.62 -0.16 6.41
CA PRO A 2 -2.79 0.48 7.46
C PRO A 2 -2.67 -0.33 8.76
N PHE A 3 -3.76 -0.97 9.19
CA PHE A 3 -3.75 -1.89 10.34
C PHE A 3 -2.72 -3.02 10.18
N CYS A 4 -2.67 -3.71 9.03
CA CYS A 4 -1.74 -4.80 8.79
C CYS A 4 -0.28 -4.32 8.81
N ILE A 5 -0.02 -3.12 8.26
CA ILE A 5 1.32 -2.50 8.27
C ILE A 5 1.74 -2.19 9.71
N ALA A 6 0.86 -1.54 10.49
CA ALA A 6 1.13 -1.22 11.88
C ALA A 6 1.36 -2.47 12.74
N ALA A 7 0.60 -3.55 12.50
CA ALA A 7 0.79 -4.83 13.17
C ALA A 7 2.13 -5.49 12.80
N ALA A 8 2.52 -5.49 11.52
CA ALA A 8 3.81 -6.03 11.10
C ALA A 8 4.98 -5.30 11.78
N VAL A 9 4.91 -3.97 11.87
CA VAL A 9 5.94 -3.16 12.54
C VAL A 9 5.94 -3.39 14.06
N SER A 10 4.78 -3.30 14.70
CA SER A 10 4.68 -3.27 16.17
C SER A 10 4.76 -4.65 16.82
N LEU A 11 4.29 -5.69 16.13
CA LEU A 11 4.16 -7.04 16.69
C LEU A 11 5.16 -8.04 16.09
N LEU A 12 5.61 -7.81 14.85
CA LEU A 12 6.46 -8.76 14.11
C LEU A 12 7.88 -8.25 13.86
N GLY A 13 8.22 -7.04 14.31
CA GLY A 13 9.58 -6.49 14.25
C GLY A 13 10.01 -6.00 12.86
N PHE A 14 9.07 -5.78 11.94
CA PHE A 14 9.37 -5.23 10.62
C PHE A 14 9.75 -3.74 10.74
N THR A 15 10.68 -3.30 9.91
CA THR A 15 10.80 -1.87 9.56
C THR A 15 9.56 -1.43 8.75
N VAL A 16 9.31 -0.12 8.70
CA VAL A 16 8.15 0.39 7.94
C VAL A 16 8.31 0.11 6.44
N GLU A 17 9.54 0.20 5.95
CA GLU A 17 9.98 -0.14 4.59
C GLU A 17 9.69 -1.60 4.26
N GLU A 18 10.06 -2.54 5.12
CA GLU A 18 9.77 -3.97 4.93
C GLU A 18 8.27 -4.24 4.93
N ALA A 19 7.52 -3.62 5.84
CA ALA A 19 6.07 -3.80 5.91
C ALA A 19 5.37 -3.26 4.66
N VAL A 20 5.78 -2.09 4.15
CA VAL A 20 5.26 -1.53 2.89
C VAL A 20 5.65 -2.39 1.70
N ARG A 21 6.89 -2.88 1.64
CA ARG A 21 7.34 -3.80 0.58
C ARG A 21 6.54 -5.09 0.59
N ALA A 22 6.31 -5.69 1.76
CA ALA A 22 5.49 -6.89 1.90
C ALA A 22 4.05 -6.66 1.44
N ALA A 23 3.48 -5.50 1.77
CA ALA A 23 2.12 -5.10 1.38
C ALA A 23 1.97 -4.70 -0.10
N THR A 24 3.06 -4.62 -0.87
CA THR A 24 3.05 -4.17 -2.27
C THR A 24 3.76 -5.19 -3.18
N LEU A 25 5.07 -5.00 -3.41
CA LEU A 25 5.87 -5.87 -4.27
C LEU A 25 5.91 -7.32 -3.76
N GLY A 26 6.02 -7.51 -2.44
CA GLY A 26 6.00 -8.84 -1.83
C GLY A 26 4.67 -9.58 -2.07
N GLY A 27 3.54 -8.86 -1.99
CA GLY A 27 2.23 -9.41 -2.34
C GLY A 27 2.11 -9.79 -3.82
N ALA A 28 2.66 -8.95 -4.72
CA ALA A 28 2.71 -9.27 -6.15
C ALA A 28 3.55 -10.54 -6.43
N GLN A 29 4.73 -10.63 -5.80
CA GLN A 29 5.62 -11.79 -5.89
C GLN A 29 4.95 -13.07 -5.37
N ALA A 30 4.22 -12.99 -4.25
CA ALA A 30 3.48 -14.13 -3.70
C ALA A 30 2.39 -14.65 -4.65
N LEU A 31 1.87 -13.79 -5.54
CA LEU A 31 0.90 -14.14 -6.58
C LEU A 31 1.55 -14.55 -7.91
N GLY A 32 2.88 -14.55 -8.01
CA GLY A 32 3.59 -14.79 -9.28
C GLY A 32 3.33 -13.69 -10.32
N ARG A 33 3.04 -12.46 -9.87
CA ARG A 33 2.67 -11.34 -10.74
C ARG A 33 3.79 -10.30 -10.78
N GLU A 34 4.15 -9.89 -11.99
CA GLU A 34 5.19 -8.89 -12.22
C GLU A 34 4.65 -7.53 -12.71
N ASP A 35 3.38 -7.47 -13.06
CA ASP A 35 2.73 -6.27 -13.59
C ASP A 35 2.11 -5.38 -12.50
N ILE A 36 2.14 -5.78 -11.21
CA ILE A 36 1.54 -5.03 -10.08
C ILE A 36 2.52 -4.87 -8.91
N GLY A 37 2.13 -4.08 -7.90
CA GLY A 37 2.88 -3.95 -6.64
C GLY A 37 4.07 -2.99 -6.68
N ARG A 38 4.25 -2.25 -7.78
CA ARG A 38 5.31 -1.25 -7.96
C ARG A 38 4.82 -0.07 -8.81
N VAL A 39 5.39 1.10 -8.55
CA VAL A 39 5.17 2.31 -9.38
C VAL A 39 6.34 2.44 -10.34
N SER A 40 6.19 1.86 -11.54
CA SER A 40 7.19 1.90 -12.60
C SER A 40 6.51 1.87 -13.96
N VAL A 41 7.20 2.36 -15.00
CA VAL A 41 6.73 2.24 -16.39
C VAL A 41 6.49 0.76 -16.72
N GLY A 42 5.36 0.46 -17.36
CA GLY A 42 4.95 -0.91 -17.72
C GLY A 42 4.18 -1.65 -16.62
N ALA A 43 4.17 -1.19 -15.37
CA ALA A 43 3.30 -1.74 -14.33
C ALA A 43 1.89 -1.17 -14.45
N ARG A 44 0.90 -1.95 -14.01
CA ARG A 44 -0.49 -1.50 -13.86
C ARG A 44 -0.55 -0.33 -12.89
N ALA A 45 -1.31 0.71 -13.25
CA ALA A 45 -1.50 1.91 -12.45
C ALA A 45 -2.46 1.67 -11.26
N ASP A 46 -2.02 0.82 -10.31
CA ASP A 46 -2.67 0.53 -9.04
C ASP A 46 -1.87 1.22 -7.91
N PHE A 47 -2.41 2.31 -7.35
CA PHE A 47 -1.70 3.08 -6.31
C PHE A 47 -2.67 3.89 -5.45
N ALA A 48 -2.19 4.32 -4.27
CA ALA A 48 -2.93 5.18 -3.34
C ALA A 48 -2.12 6.45 -3.07
N LEU A 49 -2.79 7.60 -3.02
CA LEU A 49 -2.18 8.88 -2.64
C LEU A 49 -2.40 9.12 -1.16
N LEU A 50 -1.30 9.31 -0.43
CA LEU A 50 -1.34 9.64 0.98
C LEU A 50 -1.39 11.17 1.17
N SER A 51 -2.29 11.65 2.04
CA SER A 51 -2.34 13.06 2.47
C SER A 51 -1.38 13.34 3.62
N THR A 52 -0.25 12.63 3.66
CA THR A 52 0.75 12.72 4.72
C THR A 52 2.13 13.01 4.15
N PRO A 53 3.03 13.70 4.89
CA PRO A 53 4.36 14.03 4.39
C PRO A 53 5.25 12.82 4.13
N SER A 54 4.93 11.67 4.74
CA SER A 54 5.70 10.44 4.60
C SER A 54 4.79 9.21 4.66
N TYR A 55 5.23 8.12 4.02
CA TYR A 55 4.56 6.83 4.06
C TYR A 55 4.63 6.18 5.44
N ILE A 56 5.55 6.60 6.32
CA ILE A 56 5.69 6.01 7.67
C ILE A 56 4.41 6.14 8.50
N HIS A 57 3.57 7.12 8.19
CA HIS A 57 2.29 7.32 8.85
C HIS A 57 1.30 6.16 8.63
N LEU A 58 1.54 5.28 7.64
CA LEU A 58 0.82 4.01 7.51
C LEU A 58 0.97 3.13 8.74
N ALA A 59 2.15 3.13 9.39
CA ALA A 59 2.42 2.37 10.60
C ALA A 59 2.02 3.12 11.88
N TYR A 60 2.20 4.44 11.92
CA TYR A 60 2.02 5.24 13.15
C TYR A 60 0.65 5.89 13.33
N ARG A 61 -0.21 5.88 12.30
CA ARG A 61 -1.60 6.38 12.39
C ARG A 61 -2.62 5.35 11.91
N PRO A 62 -2.58 4.08 12.40
CA PRO A 62 -3.54 3.08 12.00
C PRO A 62 -4.94 3.49 12.46
N GLY A 63 -5.88 3.62 11.51
CA GLY A 63 -7.26 4.04 11.78
C GLY A 63 -7.57 5.50 11.41
N VAL A 64 -6.55 6.32 11.14
CA VAL A 64 -6.75 7.65 10.56
C VAL A 64 -6.92 7.53 9.05
N ASN A 65 -7.89 8.24 8.48
CA ASN A 65 -8.05 8.30 7.04
C ASN A 65 -6.96 9.18 6.40
N ILE A 66 -5.82 8.55 6.09
CA ILE A 66 -4.66 9.19 5.45
C ILE A 66 -4.58 8.94 3.94
N VAL A 67 -5.47 8.11 3.39
CA VAL A 67 -5.54 7.86 1.94
C VAL A 67 -6.51 8.84 1.33
N SER A 68 -6.00 9.77 0.53
CA SER A 68 -6.81 10.82 -0.11
C SER A 68 -7.49 10.34 -1.39
N LYS A 69 -6.82 9.49 -2.17
CA LYS A 69 -7.31 8.92 -3.43
C LYS A 69 -6.75 7.53 -3.63
N THR A 70 -7.52 6.69 -4.31
CA THR A 70 -7.09 5.36 -4.74
C THR A 70 -7.30 5.24 -6.24
N TYR A 71 -6.33 4.66 -6.94
CA TYR A 71 -6.38 4.39 -8.36
C TYR A 71 -6.24 2.89 -8.60
N LYS A 72 -7.07 2.35 -9.49
CA LYS A 72 -7.06 0.97 -9.94
C LYS A 72 -7.08 0.95 -11.46
N ALA A 73 -6.09 0.33 -12.10
CA ALA A 73 -5.89 0.32 -13.54
C ALA A 73 -5.91 1.72 -14.18
N GLY A 74 -5.38 2.72 -13.48
CA GLY A 74 -5.37 4.11 -13.92
C GLY A 74 -6.67 4.89 -13.68
N MET A 75 -7.72 4.23 -13.17
CA MET A 75 -8.99 4.87 -12.87
C MET A 75 -9.09 5.21 -11.38
N ALA A 76 -9.52 6.44 -11.07
CA ALA A 76 -9.82 6.83 -9.70
C ALA A 76 -11.04 6.04 -9.19
N VAL A 77 -10.90 5.37 -8.04
CA VAL A 77 -11.98 4.63 -7.40
C VAL A 77 -12.39 5.31 -6.10
N THR A 78 -13.67 5.65 -5.99
CA THR A 78 -14.27 6.36 -4.84
C THR A 78 -15.31 5.52 -4.11
N GLN A 79 -15.72 4.40 -4.70
CA GLN A 79 -16.67 3.46 -4.15
C GLN A 79 -16.06 2.07 -4.13
N TRP A 80 -16.55 1.24 -3.21
CA TRP A 80 -16.18 -0.17 -3.19
C TRP A 80 -16.68 -0.85 -4.48
N GLN A 81 -15.76 -1.53 -5.15
CA GLN A 81 -16.04 -2.30 -6.36
C GLN A 81 -15.95 -3.79 -5.99
N LYS A 82 -17.05 -4.51 -6.15
CA LYS A 82 -17.12 -5.96 -5.95
C LYS A 82 -16.25 -6.70 -6.96
#